data_AF-A0A943GBC2-F1
#
_entry.id   AF-A0A943GBC2-F1
#
_cell.length_a   1.000
_cell.length_b   1.000
_cell.length_c   1.000
_cell.angle_alpha   90.00
_cell.angle_beta   90.00
_cell.angle_gamma   90.00
#
_symmetry.space_group_name_H-M   'P 1'
#
loop_
_entity.id
_entity.type
_entity.pdbx_description
1 polymer ?
#
loop_
_entity_poly.entity_id
_entity_poly.type
_entity_poly.pdbx_seq_one_letter_code
_entity_poly.pdbx_strand_id
1 'polypeptide(L)'
;MLKNGKISGINGSEELENIDYTNYIRLHILSKAVENFSELQRIFSIKNIKENYIEGKKIPDIIFAIKEFKKIIWLSAKFSFKEEEDKSFVTIFLEEKSKEVQLNERAEKDSLTKLYNRAAVVEKIEETLNNEDIPPSKYIFGILDLDNFKQINDKFGHNYGDKVLIETAEILKNNSIFRGFWGRLGGDEFVFFFLKNKNINLDKFFYSLIQKLAREYKKSGERIKISASIGITENFDEDTFEDLYTRADEMLYEVKFSDKNNYKFYKKQ
;
A
#
# COMPACT_ATOMS: atom_id res chain seq x y z
N MET A 1 23.10 16.81 -13.04
CA MET A 1 21.93 17.20 -12.20
C MET A 1 20.69 17.18 -13.09
N LEU A 2 19.68 16.35 -12.81
CA LEU A 2 18.34 16.47 -13.41
C LEU A 2 17.79 17.87 -13.12
N LYS A 3 17.90 18.79 -14.08
CA LYS A 3 17.37 20.16 -14.01
C LYS A 3 16.10 20.33 -14.86
N ASN A 4 15.97 19.54 -15.94
CA ASN A 4 14.86 19.61 -16.90
C ASN A 4 14.29 18.19 -17.10
N GLY A 5 12.97 18.06 -17.15
CA GLY A 5 12.26 16.82 -17.49
C GLY A 5 11.38 17.02 -18.71
N LYS A 6 11.02 15.93 -19.40
CA LYS A 6 10.01 15.94 -20.46
C LYS A 6 8.75 15.25 -19.92
N ILE A 7 7.58 15.86 -20.05
CA ILE A 7 6.31 15.19 -19.77
C ILE A 7 5.56 15.07 -21.10
N SER A 8 5.18 13.85 -21.46
CA SER A 8 4.19 13.64 -22.52
C SER A 8 2.81 13.75 -21.90
N GLY A 9 1.97 14.64 -22.43
CA GLY A 9 0.58 14.84 -22.04
C GLY A 9 -0.29 13.60 -22.23
N ILE A 10 -1.57 13.72 -21.89
CA ILE A 10 -2.52 12.61 -21.88
C ILE A 10 -2.63 12.01 -23.29
N ASN A 11 -2.37 10.71 -23.42
CA ASN A 11 -2.36 9.97 -24.70
C ASN A 11 -1.30 10.47 -25.71
N GLY A 12 -0.20 11.06 -25.21
CA GLY A 12 0.88 11.55 -26.07
C GLY A 12 0.50 12.78 -26.91
N SER A 13 -0.59 13.47 -26.56
CA SER A 13 -1.13 14.57 -27.36
C SER A 13 -0.23 15.82 -27.37
N GLU A 14 0.66 15.97 -26.39
CA GLU A 14 1.59 17.09 -26.27
C GLU A 14 2.92 16.62 -25.65
N GLU A 15 4.06 16.91 -26.28
CA GLU A 15 5.37 16.81 -25.61
C GLU A 15 5.71 18.17 -24.99
N LEU A 16 5.78 18.22 -23.66
CA LEU A 16 6.17 19.42 -22.93
C LEU A 16 7.64 19.31 -22.50
N GLU A 17 8.49 20.11 -23.14
CA GLU A 17 9.90 20.22 -22.79
C GLU A 17 10.17 21.42 -21.87
N ASN A 18 11.20 21.30 -21.01
CA ASN A 18 11.68 22.38 -20.13
C ASN A 18 10.64 22.95 -19.14
N ILE A 19 9.68 22.14 -18.71
CA ILE A 19 8.72 22.52 -17.69
C ILE A 19 9.29 22.40 -16.27
N ASP A 20 8.80 23.26 -15.36
CA ASP A 20 8.97 23.05 -13.92
C ASP A 20 8.15 21.83 -13.51
N TYR A 21 8.81 20.67 -13.54
CA TYR A 21 8.26 19.37 -13.18
C TYR A 21 7.50 19.41 -11.85
N THR A 22 8.10 20.02 -10.82
CA THR A 22 7.53 20.00 -9.47
C THR A 22 6.22 20.78 -9.46
N ASN A 23 6.20 21.94 -10.12
CA ASN A 23 5.00 22.75 -10.20
C ASN A 23 3.93 22.09 -11.09
N TYR A 24 4.32 21.46 -12.20
CA TYR A 24 3.39 20.74 -13.09
C TYR A 24 2.70 19.60 -12.35
N ILE A 25 3.46 18.70 -11.72
CA ILE A 25 2.92 17.59 -10.93
C ILE A 25 2.00 18.10 -9.83
N ARG A 26 2.39 19.17 -9.13
CA ARG A 26 1.57 19.79 -8.10
C ARG A 26 0.24 20.30 -8.63
N LEU A 27 0.24 21.02 -9.75
CA LEU A 27 -0.95 21.70 -10.30
C LEU A 27 -1.87 20.76 -11.09
N HIS A 28 -1.33 19.75 -11.76
CA HIS A 28 -2.09 18.91 -12.68
C HIS A 28 -2.38 17.52 -12.14
N ILE A 29 -1.59 17.02 -11.18
CA ILE A 29 -1.78 15.68 -10.60
C ILE A 29 -2.18 15.80 -9.13
N LEU A 30 -1.29 16.31 -8.27
CA LEU A 30 -1.48 16.24 -6.81
C LEU A 30 -2.67 17.08 -6.33
N SER A 31 -2.85 18.30 -6.85
CA SER A 31 -3.99 19.15 -6.50
C SER A 31 -5.35 18.58 -6.92
N LYS A 32 -5.35 17.67 -7.90
CA LYS A 32 -6.55 17.05 -8.47
C LYS A 32 -6.75 15.62 -7.99
N ALA A 33 -5.81 15.02 -7.26
CA ALA A 33 -5.88 13.63 -6.83
C ALA A 33 -7.12 13.36 -5.97
N VAL A 34 -7.85 12.28 -6.29
CA VAL A 34 -9.06 11.88 -5.56
C VAL A 34 -8.71 11.04 -4.33
N GLU A 35 -7.65 10.24 -4.40
CA GLU A 35 -7.18 9.33 -3.33
C GLU A 35 -5.65 9.21 -3.33
N ASN A 36 -5.08 8.58 -2.29
CA ASN A 36 -3.65 8.22 -2.19
C ASN A 36 -2.66 9.39 -2.37
N PHE A 37 -3.04 10.61 -1.96
CA PHE A 37 -2.22 11.82 -2.13
C PHE A 37 -0.78 11.65 -1.63
N SER A 38 -0.60 11.12 -0.41
CA SER A 38 0.73 10.92 0.18
C SER A 38 1.59 9.94 -0.62
N GLU A 39 0.97 8.89 -1.17
CA GLU A 39 1.65 7.90 -2.01
C GLU A 39 2.00 8.51 -3.37
N LEU A 40 1.07 9.22 -4.02
CA LEU A 40 1.33 9.91 -5.28
C LEU A 40 2.44 10.96 -5.12
N GLN A 41 2.39 11.74 -4.04
CA GLN A 41 3.42 12.71 -3.72
C GLN A 41 4.79 12.04 -3.55
N ARG A 42 4.85 10.88 -2.87
CA ARG A 42 6.08 10.09 -2.72
C ARG A 42 6.58 9.59 -4.06
N ILE A 43 5.71 8.99 -4.88
CA ILE A 43 6.08 8.34 -6.15
C ILE A 43 6.55 9.37 -7.18
N PHE A 44 5.79 10.45 -7.38
CA PHE A 44 6.15 11.52 -8.30
C PHE A 44 7.25 12.45 -7.76
N SER A 45 7.76 12.25 -6.54
CA SER A 45 8.85 13.08 -6.04
C SER A 45 10.14 12.89 -6.86
N ILE A 46 10.84 13.99 -7.14
CA ILE A 46 12.16 13.96 -7.79
C ILE A 46 13.13 13.06 -7.03
N LYS A 47 13.02 13.02 -5.69
CA LYS A 47 13.84 12.16 -4.84
C LYS A 47 13.62 10.69 -5.16
N ASN A 48 12.37 10.21 -5.13
CA ASN A 48 12.03 8.82 -5.44
C ASN A 48 12.46 8.45 -6.87
N ILE A 49 12.25 9.36 -7.83
CA ILE A 49 12.65 9.14 -9.23
C ILE A 49 14.17 8.98 -9.36
N LYS A 50 14.95 9.87 -8.74
CA LYS A 50 16.41 9.81 -8.73
C LYS A 50 16.95 8.54 -8.07
N GLU A 51 16.41 8.18 -6.91
CA GLU A 51 16.83 6.98 -6.17
C GLU A 51 16.59 5.71 -7.01
N ASN A 52 15.42 5.58 -7.63
CA ASN A 52 15.13 4.43 -8.49
C ASN A 52 16.03 4.38 -9.72
N TYR A 53 16.29 5.53 -10.36
CA TYR A 53 17.18 5.61 -11.50
C TYR A 53 18.62 5.22 -11.16
N ILE A 54 19.20 5.77 -10.09
CA ILE A 54 20.57 5.46 -9.63
C ILE A 54 20.71 3.97 -9.31
N GLU A 55 19.68 3.37 -8.73
CA GLU A 55 19.68 1.95 -8.38
C GLU A 55 19.36 1.02 -9.58
N GLY A 56 19.16 1.55 -10.78
CA GLY A 56 18.78 0.78 -11.97
C GLY A 56 17.40 0.13 -11.87
N LYS A 57 16.54 0.63 -10.97
CA LYS A 57 15.22 0.05 -10.67
C LYS A 57 14.15 0.68 -11.54
N LYS A 58 13.27 -0.16 -12.10
CA LYS A 58 12.01 0.32 -12.69
C LYS A 58 11.13 0.95 -11.61
N ILE A 59 10.55 2.10 -11.92
CA ILE A 59 9.42 2.62 -11.14
C ILE A 59 8.18 1.86 -11.61
N PRO A 60 7.40 1.25 -10.72
CA PRO A 60 6.16 0.57 -11.10
C PRO A 60 5.22 1.53 -11.83
N ASP A 61 4.51 1.04 -12.83
CA ASP A 61 3.38 1.74 -13.40
C ASP A 61 2.39 2.04 -12.27
N ILE A 62 1.93 3.28 -12.19
CA ILE A 62 0.93 3.67 -11.19
C ILE A 62 -0.35 4.03 -11.88
N ILE A 63 -1.46 3.65 -11.27
CA ILE A 63 -2.78 4.07 -11.69
C ILE A 63 -3.38 4.92 -10.58
N PHE A 64 -3.97 6.05 -10.94
CA PHE A 64 -4.51 7.00 -10.00
C PHE A 64 -5.66 7.79 -10.60
N ALA A 65 -6.52 8.30 -9.73
CA ALA A 65 -7.68 9.10 -10.12
C ALA A 65 -7.43 10.60 -9.86
N ILE A 66 -7.73 11.43 -10.86
CA ILE A 66 -7.81 12.89 -10.72
C ILE A 66 -9.24 13.38 -10.92
N LYS A 67 -9.58 14.52 -10.31
CA LYS A 67 -10.86 15.20 -10.48
C LYS A 67 -10.69 16.43 -11.38
N GLU A 68 -11.35 16.41 -12.53
CA GLU A 68 -11.28 17.47 -13.53
C GLU A 68 -12.69 17.80 -14.04
N PHE A 69 -13.06 19.09 -14.01
CA PHE A 69 -14.39 19.59 -14.41
C PHE A 69 -15.58 18.75 -13.88
N LYS A 70 -15.51 18.33 -12.61
CA LYS A 70 -16.49 17.47 -11.91
C LYS A 70 -16.54 16.00 -12.36
N LYS A 71 -15.68 15.57 -13.27
CA LYS A 71 -15.49 14.16 -13.63
C LYS A 71 -14.27 13.59 -12.91
N ILE A 72 -14.33 12.29 -12.60
CA ILE A 72 -13.18 11.53 -12.14
C ILE A 72 -12.57 10.87 -13.37
N ILE A 73 -11.28 11.09 -13.59
CA ILE A 73 -10.49 10.54 -14.69
C ILE A 73 -9.42 9.64 -14.06
N TRP A 74 -9.34 8.40 -14.51
CA TRP A 74 -8.29 7.47 -14.11
C TRP A 74 -7.16 7.51 -15.11
N LEU A 75 -5.95 7.67 -14.62
CA LEU A 75 -4.73 7.78 -15.41
C LEU A 75 -3.77 6.68 -14.98
N SER A 76 -3.07 6.05 -15.93
CA SER A 76 -1.78 5.42 -15.62
C SER A 76 -0.63 6.37 -15.90
N ALA A 77 0.33 6.44 -14.98
CA ALA A 77 1.64 7.00 -15.24
C ALA A 77 2.68 5.89 -15.39
N LYS A 78 3.38 5.91 -16.53
CA LYS A 78 4.57 5.09 -16.77
C LYS A 78 5.81 5.96 -16.81
N PHE A 79 6.90 5.49 -16.24
CA PHE A 79 8.16 6.22 -16.16
C PHE A 79 9.19 5.58 -17.07
N SER A 80 9.78 6.37 -17.95
CA SER A 80 10.90 5.96 -18.79
C SER A 80 12.10 6.87 -18.53
N PHE A 81 13.30 6.28 -18.56
CA PHE A 81 14.54 7.00 -18.35
C PHE A 81 15.37 6.94 -19.62
N LYS A 82 15.93 8.10 -20.03
CA LYS A 82 16.81 8.20 -21.19
C LYS A 82 18.06 9.00 -20.83
N GLU A 83 19.21 8.53 -21.26
CA GLU A 83 20.47 9.26 -21.19
C GLU A 83 20.81 9.83 -22.57
N GLU A 84 21.13 11.13 -22.61
CA GLU A 84 21.69 11.78 -23.80
C GLU A 84 22.91 12.62 -23.40
N GLU A 85 24.05 12.25 -23.97
CA GLU A 85 25.38 12.89 -23.80
C GLU A 85 25.85 12.98 -22.35
N ASP A 86 25.30 13.91 -21.55
CA ASP A 86 25.62 14.17 -20.14
C ASP A 86 24.37 14.51 -19.29
N LYS A 87 23.18 14.24 -19.83
CA LYS A 87 21.90 14.55 -19.19
C LYS A 87 21.04 13.28 -19.11
N SER A 88 20.56 13.01 -17.90
CA SER A 88 19.48 12.04 -17.67
C SER A 88 18.14 12.75 -17.78
N PHE A 89 17.21 12.14 -18.50
CA PHE A 89 15.83 12.58 -18.63
C PHE A 89 14.89 11.51 -18.06
N VAL A 90 13.83 11.97 -17.41
CA VAL A 90 12.67 11.14 -17.10
C VAL A 90 11.51 11.59 -17.98
N THR A 91 10.87 10.64 -18.65
CA THR A 91 9.63 10.84 -19.38
C THR A 91 8.50 10.16 -18.62
N ILE A 92 7.44 10.90 -18.35
CA ILE A 92 6.20 10.37 -17.75
C ILE A 92 5.14 10.29 -18.83
N PHE A 93 4.68 9.08 -19.11
CA PHE A 93 3.55 8.81 -20.01
C PHE A 93 2.27 8.75 -19.19
N LEU A 94 1.36 9.69 -19.43
CA LEU A 94 0.02 9.70 -18.84
C LEU A 94 -0.99 9.16 -19.87
N GLU A 95 -1.71 8.10 -19.51
CA GLU A 95 -2.72 7.48 -20.35
C GLU A 95 -4.04 7.38 -19.60
N GLU A 96 -5.13 7.85 -20.21
CA GLU A 96 -6.46 7.69 -19.64
C GLU A 96 -6.90 6.22 -19.70
N LYS A 97 -7.30 5.67 -18.56
CA LYS A 97 -7.78 4.31 -18.45
C LYS A 97 -9.27 4.22 -18.77
N SER A 98 -9.61 3.23 -19.61
CA SER A 98 -10.99 2.93 -20.00
C SER A 98 -11.86 2.63 -18.78
N LYS A 99 -13.17 2.88 -18.88
CA LYS A 99 -14.13 2.58 -17.79
C LYS A 99 -14.05 1.15 -17.25
N GLU A 100 -13.63 0.20 -18.08
CA GLU A 100 -13.45 -1.20 -17.70
C GLU A 100 -12.31 -1.38 -16.70
N VAL A 101 -11.17 -0.70 -16.92
CA VAL A 101 -10.07 -0.65 -15.94
C VAL A 101 -10.50 0.06 -14.66
N GLN A 102 -11.32 1.12 -14.77
CA GLN A 102 -11.89 1.83 -13.61
C GLN A 102 -12.84 0.96 -12.78
N LEU A 103 -13.58 0.06 -13.43
CA LEU A 103 -14.46 -0.91 -12.78
C LEU A 103 -13.64 -2.00 -12.09
N ASN A 104 -12.60 -2.52 -12.75
CA ASN A 104 -11.71 -3.52 -12.17
C ASN A 104 -10.97 -2.96 -10.93
N GLU A 105 -10.41 -1.76 -10.99
CA GLU A 105 -9.72 -1.21 -9.81
C GLU A 105 -10.66 -0.92 -8.63
N ARG A 106 -11.91 -0.50 -8.90
CA ARG A 106 -12.92 -0.41 -7.83
C ARG A 106 -13.31 -1.78 -7.30
N ALA A 107 -13.34 -2.79 -8.17
CA ALA A 107 -13.62 -4.17 -7.80
C ALA A 107 -12.47 -4.80 -7.01
N GLU A 108 -11.25 -4.25 -7.07
CA GLU A 108 -10.09 -4.71 -6.30
C GLU A 108 -10.00 -4.13 -4.88
N LYS A 109 -10.79 -3.09 -4.55
CA LYS A 109 -10.73 -2.42 -3.25
C LYS A 109 -11.87 -2.82 -2.32
N ASP A 110 -11.57 -2.93 -1.04
CA ASP A 110 -12.58 -3.03 0.02
C ASP A 110 -13.38 -1.72 0.08
N SER A 111 -14.70 -1.83 0.03
CA SER A 111 -15.59 -0.68 -0.10
C SER A 111 -15.51 0.28 1.08
N LEU A 112 -15.21 -0.24 2.28
CA LEU A 112 -15.15 0.52 3.53
C LEU A 112 -13.79 1.20 3.72
N THR A 113 -12.71 0.42 3.66
CA THR A 113 -11.35 0.86 4.05
C THR A 113 -10.52 1.37 2.87
N LYS A 114 -10.95 1.09 1.64
CA LYS A 114 -10.20 1.36 0.39
C LYS A 114 -8.81 0.70 0.37
N LEU A 115 -8.62 -0.37 1.14
CA LEU A 115 -7.48 -1.28 0.99
C LEU A 115 -7.77 -2.29 -0.12
N TYR A 116 -6.80 -3.10 -0.53
CA TYR A 116 -7.13 -4.23 -1.41
C TYR A 116 -8.09 -5.18 -0.71
N ASN A 117 -9.10 -5.67 -1.43
CA ASN A 117 -9.97 -6.71 -0.89
C ASN A 117 -9.34 -8.10 -1.06
N ARG A 118 -10.01 -9.12 -0.52
CA ARG A 118 -9.55 -10.50 -0.56
C ARG A 118 -9.18 -10.99 -1.96
N ALA A 119 -10.02 -10.74 -2.96
CA ALA A 119 -9.77 -11.22 -4.32
C ALA A 119 -8.47 -10.63 -4.87
N ALA A 120 -8.31 -9.31 -4.77
CA ALA A 120 -7.11 -8.62 -5.25
C ALA A 120 -5.85 -8.99 -4.46
N VAL A 121 -5.96 -9.25 -3.15
CA VAL A 121 -4.83 -9.71 -2.35
C VAL A 121 -4.31 -11.05 -2.86
N VAL A 122 -5.21 -12.03 -3.01
CA VAL A 122 -4.84 -13.38 -3.45
C VAL A 122 -4.20 -13.32 -4.83
N GLU A 123 -4.87 -12.68 -5.79
CA GLU A 123 -4.38 -12.54 -7.16
C GLU A 123 -2.98 -11.91 -7.22
N LYS A 124 -2.76 -10.76 -6.55
CA LYS A 124 -1.47 -10.08 -6.60
C LYS A 124 -0.34 -10.84 -5.91
N ILE A 125 -0.64 -11.58 -4.83
CA ILE A 125 0.36 -12.41 -4.16
C ILE A 125 0.74 -13.58 -5.07
N GLU A 126 -0.23 -14.29 -5.62
CA GLU A 126 -0.01 -15.41 -6.53
C GLU A 126 0.75 -14.97 -7.80
N GLU A 127 0.35 -13.87 -8.43
CA GLU A 127 1.08 -13.28 -9.57
C GLU A 127 2.53 -12.95 -9.23
N THR A 128 2.76 -12.48 -8.00
CA THR A 128 4.12 -12.20 -7.54
C THR A 128 4.87 -13.52 -7.37
N LEU A 129 4.39 -14.45 -6.56
CA LEU A 129 5.09 -15.69 -6.21
C LEU A 129 5.36 -16.61 -7.42
N ASN A 130 4.49 -16.60 -8.43
CA ASN A 130 4.68 -17.38 -9.67
C ASN A 130 5.77 -16.82 -10.60
N ASN A 131 6.43 -15.72 -10.22
CA ASN A 131 7.58 -15.21 -10.96
C ASN A 131 8.84 -16.00 -10.57
N GLU A 132 9.38 -16.78 -11.53
CA GLU A 132 10.54 -17.67 -11.36
C GLU A 132 11.81 -16.96 -10.82
N ASP A 133 11.91 -15.63 -10.94
CA ASP A 133 13.04 -14.82 -10.46
C ASP A 133 12.87 -14.30 -9.01
N ILE A 134 11.91 -14.81 -8.23
CA ILE A 134 11.74 -14.42 -6.84
C ILE A 134 12.58 -15.32 -5.92
N PRO A 135 13.69 -14.80 -5.35
CA PRO A 135 14.40 -15.54 -4.33
C PRO A 135 13.58 -15.67 -3.04
N PRO A 136 13.83 -16.72 -2.24
CA PRO A 136 13.21 -16.90 -0.93
C PRO A 136 13.60 -15.75 0.01
N SER A 137 12.77 -15.52 1.03
CA SER A 137 12.91 -14.49 2.06
C SER A 137 12.99 -13.06 1.53
N LYS A 138 12.56 -12.83 0.28
CA LYS A 138 12.52 -11.50 -0.35
C LYS A 138 11.28 -10.71 0.07
N TYR A 139 10.18 -11.39 0.34
CA TYR A 139 8.92 -10.79 0.76
C TYR A 139 8.54 -11.26 2.16
N ILE A 140 7.79 -10.39 2.85
CA ILE A 140 7.13 -10.70 4.11
C ILE A 140 5.62 -10.59 3.91
N PHE A 141 4.91 -11.56 4.46
CA PHE A 141 3.46 -11.58 4.55
C PHE A 141 3.06 -11.51 6.01
N GLY A 142 1.93 -10.88 6.32
CA GLY A 142 1.38 -10.96 7.66
C GLY A 142 -0.10 -10.68 7.74
N ILE A 143 -0.70 -11.24 8.77
CA ILE A 143 -2.11 -11.09 9.14
C ILE A 143 -2.17 -10.27 10.41
N LEU A 144 -3.04 -9.27 10.41
CA LEU A 144 -3.32 -8.36 11.51
C LEU A 144 -4.79 -8.45 11.87
N ASP A 145 -5.07 -8.62 13.15
CA ASP A 145 -6.43 -8.67 13.68
C ASP A 145 -6.59 -7.67 14.83
N LEU A 146 -7.74 -6.99 14.87
CA LEU A 146 -8.04 -6.01 15.92
C LEU A 146 -8.57 -6.69 17.18
N ASP A 147 -7.75 -6.66 18.23
CA ASP A 147 -8.11 -7.23 19.52
C ASP A 147 -9.35 -6.53 20.10
N ASN A 148 -10.33 -7.35 20.53
CA ASN A 148 -11.56 -6.91 21.17
C ASN A 148 -12.50 -6.08 20.26
N PHE A 149 -12.30 -6.07 18.94
CA PHE A 149 -13.13 -5.31 18.01
C PHE A 149 -14.62 -5.65 18.11
N LYS A 150 -14.96 -6.92 18.34
CA LYS A 150 -16.35 -7.34 18.58
C LYS A 150 -17.02 -6.54 19.72
N GLN A 151 -16.28 -6.17 20.77
CA GLN A 151 -16.84 -5.35 21.87
C GLN A 151 -17.24 -3.95 21.42
N ILE A 152 -16.54 -3.37 20.43
CA ILE A 152 -16.93 -2.08 19.83
C ILE A 152 -18.26 -2.24 19.11
N ASN A 153 -18.43 -3.30 18.31
CA ASN A 153 -19.69 -3.54 17.62
C ASN A 153 -20.84 -3.78 18.61
N ASP A 154 -20.62 -4.64 19.60
CA ASP A 154 -21.64 -5.02 20.57
C ASP A 154 -22.09 -3.84 21.45
N LYS A 155 -21.16 -2.96 21.84
CA LYS A 155 -21.45 -1.83 22.76
C LYS A 155 -21.75 -0.52 22.04
N PHE A 156 -21.00 -0.21 20.98
CA PHE A 156 -21.07 1.09 20.30
C PHE A 156 -21.80 1.02 18.95
N GLY A 157 -22.11 -0.19 18.46
CA GLY A 157 -22.83 -0.44 17.22
C GLY A 157 -21.92 -0.47 15.98
N HIS A 158 -22.37 -1.13 14.91
CA HIS A 158 -21.61 -1.33 13.67
C HIS A 158 -21.12 -0.04 13.02
N ASN A 159 -21.92 1.04 13.02
CA ASN A 159 -21.48 2.34 12.49
C ASN A 159 -20.24 2.90 13.21
N TYR A 160 -20.04 2.53 14.48
CA TYR A 160 -18.84 2.90 15.23
C TYR A 160 -17.69 1.93 14.91
N GLY A 161 -17.97 0.64 14.78
CA GLY A 161 -17.01 -0.35 14.29
C GLY A 161 -16.43 0.03 12.92
N ASP A 162 -17.27 0.45 11.99
CA ASP A 162 -16.87 0.93 10.67
C ASP A 162 -15.88 2.10 10.75
N LYS A 163 -16.10 3.03 11.68
CA LYS A 163 -15.15 4.13 11.93
C LYS A 163 -13.80 3.62 12.43
N VAL A 164 -13.81 2.65 13.35
CA VAL A 164 -12.58 2.02 13.85
C VAL A 164 -11.81 1.32 12.73
N LEU A 165 -12.51 0.63 11.82
CA LEU A 165 -11.89 -0.03 10.65
C LEU A 165 -11.30 0.98 9.67
N ILE A 166 -11.99 2.09 9.41
CA ILE A 166 -11.49 3.18 8.57
C ILE A 166 -10.24 3.82 9.20
N GLU A 167 -10.28 4.17 10.48
CA GLU A 167 -9.12 4.74 11.20
C GLU A 167 -7.92 3.78 11.20
N THR A 168 -8.18 2.49 11.40
CA THR A 168 -7.16 1.44 11.30
C THR A 168 -6.50 1.45 9.92
N ALA A 169 -7.31 1.42 8.86
CA ALA A 169 -6.80 1.44 7.49
C ALA A 169 -5.97 2.70 7.17
N GLU A 170 -6.38 3.86 7.67
CA GLU A 170 -5.61 5.11 7.53
C GLU A 170 -4.25 5.03 8.25
N ILE A 171 -4.21 4.46 9.46
CA ILE A 171 -2.96 4.24 10.19
C ILE A 171 -2.05 3.30 9.38
N LEU A 172 -2.58 2.19 8.86
CA LEU A 172 -1.80 1.23 8.06
C LEU A 172 -1.22 1.90 6.81
N LYS A 173 -2.05 2.61 6.03
CA LYS A 173 -1.63 3.35 4.83
C LYS A 173 -0.51 4.34 5.13
N ASN A 174 -0.66 5.15 6.17
CA ASN A 174 0.31 6.20 6.54
C ASN A 174 1.63 5.65 7.08
N ASN A 175 1.69 4.36 7.44
CA ASN A 175 2.92 3.70 7.90
C ASN A 175 3.55 2.81 6.81
N SER A 176 3.11 2.93 5.56
CA SER A 176 3.64 2.14 4.43
C SER A 176 5.01 2.67 3.97
N ILE A 177 6.08 2.24 4.66
CA ILE A 177 7.47 2.54 4.28
C ILE A 177 8.07 1.48 3.33
N PHE A 178 7.40 0.33 3.19
CA PHE A 178 7.83 -0.76 2.33
C PHE A 178 7.20 -0.65 0.95
N ARG A 179 7.81 -1.30 -0.04
CA ARG A 179 7.16 -1.56 -1.33
C ARG A 179 6.25 -2.77 -1.17
N GLY A 180 5.01 -2.66 -1.61
CA GLY A 180 3.99 -3.70 -1.49
C GLY A 180 2.66 -3.07 -1.12
N PHE A 181 1.80 -3.81 -0.43
CA PHE A 181 0.44 -3.35 -0.19
C PHE A 181 -0.19 -3.89 1.10
N TRP A 182 -1.23 -3.17 1.53
CA TRP A 182 -2.16 -3.59 2.57
C TRP A 182 -3.47 -4.05 1.95
N GLY A 183 -4.09 -5.05 2.56
CA GLY A 183 -5.42 -5.56 2.22
C GLY A 183 -6.29 -5.75 3.45
N ARG A 184 -7.59 -5.92 3.22
CA ARG A 184 -8.58 -6.35 4.21
C ARG A 184 -9.29 -7.58 3.66
N LEU A 185 -9.20 -8.70 4.37
CA LEU A 185 -9.81 -9.95 3.91
C LEU A 185 -11.29 -10.04 4.31
N GLY A 186 -11.66 -9.41 5.41
CA GLY A 186 -13.03 -9.33 5.91
C GLY A 186 -13.04 -8.98 7.39
N GLY A 187 -14.20 -8.57 7.94
CA GLY A 187 -14.32 -8.28 9.37
C GLY A 187 -13.28 -7.27 9.86
N ASP A 188 -12.51 -7.67 10.86
CA ASP A 188 -11.39 -6.97 11.48
C ASP A 188 -10.01 -7.49 11.05
N GLU A 189 -9.96 -8.33 10.02
CA GLU A 189 -8.74 -8.95 9.52
C GLU A 189 -8.13 -8.17 8.36
N PHE A 190 -6.92 -7.68 8.59
CA PHE A 190 -6.08 -6.97 7.64
C PHE A 190 -4.86 -7.81 7.31
N VAL A 191 -4.30 -7.60 6.13
CA VAL A 191 -3.09 -8.30 5.69
C VAL A 191 -2.13 -7.36 5.01
N PHE A 192 -0.86 -7.74 4.96
CA PHE A 192 0.13 -7.07 4.14
C PHE A 192 1.01 -8.05 3.38
N PHE A 193 1.52 -7.59 2.25
CA PHE A 193 2.55 -8.26 1.50
C PHE A 193 3.59 -7.24 1.05
N PHE A 194 4.81 -7.34 1.58
CA PHE A 194 5.86 -6.34 1.42
C PHE A 194 7.16 -6.94 0.94
N LEU A 195 7.83 -6.24 0.05
CA LEU A 195 9.23 -6.47 -0.27
C LEU A 195 10.10 -6.10 0.94
N LYS A 196 10.85 -7.07 1.45
CA LYS A 196 11.75 -6.90 2.59
C LYS A 196 12.86 -5.91 2.25
N ASN A 197 13.04 -4.92 3.12
CA ASN A 197 14.13 -3.97 3.03
C ASN A 197 15.16 -4.27 4.13
N LYS A 198 16.35 -4.72 3.74
CA LYS A 198 17.44 -5.08 4.67
C LYS A 198 17.90 -3.92 5.56
N ASN A 199 17.65 -2.67 5.15
CA ASN A 199 18.03 -1.49 5.91
C ASN A 199 16.98 -1.08 6.95
N ILE A 200 15.81 -1.74 6.98
CA ILE A 200 14.75 -1.46 7.94
C ILE A 200 14.77 -2.51 9.05
N ASN A 201 14.84 -2.03 10.29
CA ASN A 201 14.64 -2.88 11.45
C ASN A 201 13.13 -3.20 11.58
N LEU A 202 12.76 -4.43 11.23
CA LEU A 202 11.37 -4.89 11.23
C LEU A 202 10.76 -4.89 12.63
N ASP A 203 11.50 -5.33 13.66
CA ASP A 203 11.01 -5.34 15.04
C ASP A 203 10.62 -3.93 15.51
N LYS A 204 11.49 -2.94 15.24
CA LYS A 204 11.21 -1.53 15.56
C LYS A 204 10.00 -1.01 14.79
N PHE A 205 9.85 -1.41 13.53
CA PHE A 205 8.71 -1.02 12.70
C PHE A 205 7.39 -1.56 13.27
N PHE A 206 7.29 -2.88 13.46
CA PHE A 206 6.05 -3.51 13.94
C PHE A 206 5.73 -3.12 15.39
N TYR A 207 6.73 -2.96 16.24
CA TYR A 207 6.52 -2.39 17.57
C TYR A 207 5.91 -0.99 17.49
N SER A 208 6.45 -0.11 16.64
CA SER A 208 5.88 1.22 16.46
C SER A 208 4.47 1.19 15.87
N LEU A 209 4.19 0.27 14.94
CA LEU A 209 2.88 0.12 14.31
C LEU A 209 1.81 -0.28 15.33
N ILE A 210 2.09 -1.31 16.14
CA ILE A 210 1.18 -1.79 17.18
C ILE A 210 0.84 -0.69 18.18
N GLN A 211 1.84 0.08 18.63
CA GLN A 211 1.61 1.19 19.55
C GLN A 211 0.72 2.29 18.94
N LYS A 212 0.76 2.51 17.63
CA LYS A 212 -0.12 3.47 16.94
C LYS A 212 -1.56 2.97 16.80
N LEU A 213 -1.72 1.65 16.67
CA LEU A 213 -3.02 0.97 16.56
C LEU A 213 -3.70 0.82 17.92
N ALA A 214 -2.92 0.71 19.00
CA ALA A 214 -3.44 0.66 20.36
C ALA A 214 -4.13 1.99 20.73
N ARG A 215 -5.47 1.97 20.80
CA ARG A 215 -6.30 3.16 21.03
C ARG A 215 -7.46 2.89 21.98
N GLU A 216 -7.85 3.92 22.71
CA GLU A 216 -9.04 3.92 23.57
C GLU A 216 -10.17 4.68 22.87
N TYR A 217 -11.30 4.02 22.66
CA TYR A 217 -12.51 4.59 22.08
C TYR A 217 -13.54 4.86 23.17
N LYS A 218 -14.27 5.97 23.06
CA LYS A 218 -15.22 6.44 24.08
C LYS A 218 -16.57 6.77 23.47
N LYS A 219 -17.63 6.26 24.09
CA LYS A 219 -19.02 6.60 23.74
C LYS A 219 -19.89 6.45 24.97
N SER A 220 -20.73 7.45 25.23
CA SER A 220 -21.72 7.42 26.33
C SER A 220 -21.15 7.07 27.71
N GLY A 221 -19.93 7.54 28.02
CA GLY A 221 -19.26 7.29 29.31
C GLY A 221 -18.50 5.96 29.41
N GLU A 222 -18.68 5.04 28.45
CA GLU A 222 -17.91 3.81 28.38
C GLU A 222 -16.59 4.00 27.62
N ARG A 223 -15.61 3.17 27.96
CA ARG A 223 -14.28 3.14 27.33
C ARG A 223 -13.93 1.74 26.91
N ILE A 224 -13.47 1.58 25.67
CA ILE A 224 -13.02 0.30 25.12
C ILE A 224 -11.63 0.51 24.54
N LYS A 225 -10.66 -0.27 25.03
CA LYS A 225 -9.31 -0.30 24.47
C LYS A 225 -9.26 -1.36 23.38
N ILE A 226 -8.84 -0.94 22.18
CA ILE A 226 -8.53 -1.79 21.05
C ILE A 226 -7.02 -1.78 20.85
N SER A 227 -6.48 -2.94 20.48
CA SER A 227 -5.11 -3.14 20.05
C SER A 227 -5.10 -4.01 18.80
N ALA A 228 -3.92 -4.37 18.32
CA ALA A 228 -3.78 -5.29 17.19
C ALA A 228 -2.80 -6.41 17.52
N SER A 229 -3.13 -7.61 17.08
CA SER A 229 -2.26 -8.78 17.10
C SER A 229 -1.81 -9.09 15.67
N ILE A 230 -0.52 -9.42 15.47
CA ILE A 230 0.03 -9.63 14.12
C ILE A 230 0.84 -10.94 14.05
N GLY A 231 0.47 -11.83 13.13
CA GLY A 231 1.29 -12.97 12.72
C GLY A 231 2.02 -12.69 11.41
N ILE A 232 3.32 -12.96 11.34
CA ILE A 232 4.18 -12.56 10.22
C ILE A 232 5.00 -13.75 9.75
N THR A 233 5.15 -13.92 8.44
CA THR A 233 6.00 -14.95 7.83
C THR A 233 6.79 -14.38 6.65
N GLU A 234 7.85 -15.07 6.26
CA GLU A 234 8.58 -14.79 5.03
C GLU A 234 8.08 -15.72 3.92
N ASN A 235 8.32 -15.33 2.67
CA ASN A 235 8.17 -16.26 1.55
C ASN A 235 9.34 -17.26 1.49
N PHE A 236 9.03 -18.48 1.10
CA PHE A 236 9.95 -19.56 0.80
C PHE A 236 9.74 -20.03 -0.65
N ASP A 237 10.58 -20.96 -1.09
CA ASP A 237 10.49 -21.52 -2.44
C ASP A 237 9.15 -22.24 -2.64
N GLU A 238 8.54 -22.01 -3.80
CA GLU A 238 7.28 -22.64 -4.23
C GLU A 238 6.07 -22.35 -3.33
N ASP A 239 6.14 -21.32 -2.48
CA ASP A 239 4.99 -20.89 -1.68
C ASP A 239 3.81 -20.42 -2.56
N THR A 240 2.61 -20.78 -2.12
CA THR A 240 1.35 -20.15 -2.53
C THR A 240 0.89 -19.12 -1.51
N PHE A 241 -0.17 -18.37 -1.84
CA PHE A 241 -0.87 -17.52 -0.87
C PHE A 241 -1.32 -18.33 0.36
N GLU A 242 -1.83 -19.55 0.15
CA GLU A 242 -2.38 -20.37 1.24
C GLU A 242 -1.29 -20.82 2.21
N ASP A 243 -0.08 -21.09 1.71
CA ASP A 243 1.08 -21.44 2.54
C ASP A 243 1.52 -20.27 3.42
N LEU A 244 1.57 -19.06 2.85
CA LEU A 244 1.85 -17.84 3.59
C LEU A 244 0.77 -17.54 4.63
N TYR A 245 -0.50 -17.69 4.24
CA TYR A 245 -1.65 -17.44 5.09
C TYR A 245 -1.64 -18.36 6.31
N THR A 246 -1.48 -19.68 6.09
CA THR A 246 -1.45 -20.68 7.15
C THR A 246 -0.38 -20.38 8.19
N ARG A 247 0.87 -20.12 7.75
CA ARG A 247 1.98 -19.84 8.69
C ARG A 247 1.78 -18.52 9.44
N ALA A 248 1.23 -17.50 8.80
CA ALA A 248 0.96 -16.23 9.45
C ALA A 248 -0.20 -16.35 10.45
N ASP A 249 -1.23 -17.15 10.14
CA ASP A 249 -2.37 -17.38 11.03
C ASP A 249 -1.95 -18.15 12.29
N GLU A 250 -1.08 -19.16 12.16
CA GLU A 250 -0.48 -19.85 13.30
C GLU A 250 0.23 -18.86 14.25
N MET A 251 1.01 -17.93 13.70
CA MET A 251 1.70 -16.90 14.50
C MET A 251 0.72 -15.91 15.12
N LEU A 252 -0.34 -15.54 14.40
CA LEU A 252 -1.39 -14.65 14.90
C LEU A 252 -2.12 -15.30 16.08
N TYR A 253 -2.45 -16.59 15.96
CA TYR A 253 -3.03 -17.38 17.02
C TYR A 253 -2.14 -17.35 18.27
N GLU A 254 -0.84 -17.62 18.13
CA GLU A 254 0.08 -17.59 19.28
C GLU A 254 0.16 -16.21 19.96
N VAL A 255 0.09 -15.12 19.21
CA VAL A 255 0.01 -13.76 19.78
C VAL A 255 -1.29 -13.56 20.56
N LYS A 256 -2.43 -14.00 20.01
CA LYS A 256 -3.74 -13.84 20.66
C LYS A 256 -3.87 -14.62 21.96
N PHE A 257 -3.15 -15.73 22.09
CA PHE A 257 -3.14 -16.58 23.28
C PHE A 257 -2.10 -16.19 24.33
N SER A 258 -1.09 -15.41 23.95
CA SER A 258 -0.08 -14.91 24.90
C SER A 258 -0.53 -13.60 25.53
N ASP A 259 -0.26 -12.46 24.88
CA ASP A 259 -0.45 -11.14 25.50
C ASP A 259 -1.36 -10.19 24.69
N LYS A 260 -1.78 -10.58 23.47
CA LYS A 260 -2.37 -9.67 22.47
C LYS A 260 -1.51 -8.40 22.28
N ASN A 261 -1.95 -7.42 21.50
CA ASN A 261 -1.21 -6.15 21.34
C ASN A 261 0.28 -6.35 21.02
N ASN A 262 0.60 -7.35 20.20
CA ASN A 262 1.96 -7.77 19.91
C ASN A 262 2.06 -8.40 18.51
N TYR A 263 3.27 -8.74 18.08
CA TYR A 263 3.51 -9.44 16.81
C TYR A 263 4.42 -10.65 17.03
N LYS A 264 4.35 -11.60 16.10
CA LYS A 264 5.27 -12.74 16.07
C LYS A 264 5.67 -13.09 14.64
N PHE A 265 6.97 -13.34 14.47
CA PHE A 265 7.53 -13.86 13.24
C PHE A 265 7.59 -15.38 13.29
N TYR A 266 7.11 -16.02 12.23
CA TYR A 266 7.34 -17.42 11.94
C TYR A 266 8.84 -17.65 11.80
N LYS A 267 9.34 -18.67 12.50
CA LYS A 267 10.74 -19.10 12.41
C LYS A 267 10.76 -20.47 11.78
N LYS A 268 11.30 -20.56 10.57
CA LYS A 268 11.57 -21.84 9.92
C LYS A 268 12.56 -22.60 10.80
N GLN A 269 12.19 -23.83 11.19
CA GLN A 269 13.06 -24.74 11.93
C GLN A 269 14.21 -25.23 11.06
#